data_AF-A0A3Q2QB31-F1
#
_entry.id   AF-A0A3Q2QB31-F1
#
_cell.length_a   1.000
_cell.length_b   1.000
_cell.length_c   1.000
_cell.angle_alpha   90.00
_cell.angle_beta   90.00
_cell.angle_gamma   90.00
#
_symmetry.space_group_name_H-M   'P 1'
#
loop_
_entity.id
_entity.type
_entity.pdbx_description
1 polymer ?
#
loop_
_entity_poly.entity_id
_entity_poly.type
_entity_poly.pdbx_seq_one_letter_code
_entity_poly.pdbx_strand_id
1 'polypeptide(L)' 'ISEAAKRPTLPQERLRRSTLQSVLRNGSVPEWFHGIITRKTAEELLMVKPPGYFLVRVSESRVGYTLSYR' A
#
# COMPACT_ATOMS: atom_id res chain seq x y z
N ILE A 1 30.60 30.02 -25.41
CA ILE A 1 31.04 29.13 -24.31
C ILE A 1 30.18 29.38 -23.07
N SER A 2 29.27 28.46 -22.73
CA SER A 2 28.68 28.27 -21.39
C SER A 2 27.58 27.21 -21.52
N GLU A 3 27.99 25.95 -21.68
CA GLU A 3 27.08 24.81 -21.48
C GLU A 3 27.16 24.45 -19.99
N ALA A 4 26.20 24.93 -19.20
CA ALA A 4 26.10 24.56 -17.80
C ALA A 4 25.76 23.07 -17.72
N ALA A 5 26.77 22.26 -17.41
CA ALA A 5 26.63 20.83 -17.16
C ALA A 5 25.51 20.58 -16.14
N LYS A 6 24.38 20.09 -16.65
CA LYS A 6 23.24 19.66 -15.84
C LYS A 6 23.71 18.50 -14.99
N ARG A 7 23.93 18.74 -13.67
CA ARG A 7 24.42 17.74 -12.73
C ARG A 7 23.58 16.45 -12.85
N PRO A 8 24.19 15.27 -13.02
CA PRO A 8 23.44 14.03 -13.10
C PRO A 8 22.72 13.80 -11.76
N THR A 9 21.40 13.70 -11.81
CA THR A 9 20.57 13.40 -10.64
C THR A 9 20.85 11.98 -10.15
N LEU A 10 21.11 11.85 -8.85
CA LEU A 10 21.53 10.60 -8.22
C LEU A 10 20.45 9.49 -8.34
N PRO A 11 20.83 8.21 -8.51
CA PRO A 11 19.89 7.09 -8.66
C PRO A 11 18.85 6.96 -7.53
N GLN A 12 19.20 7.45 -6.34
CA GLN A 12 18.38 7.36 -5.12
C GLN A 12 17.08 8.18 -5.19
N GLU A 13 17.01 9.20 -6.06
CA GLU A 13 15.80 10.04 -6.21
C GLU A 13 14.71 9.42 -7.13
N ARG A 14 15.06 8.41 -7.94
CA ARG A 14 14.07 7.71 -8.79
C ARG A 14 13.18 6.77 -7.99
N LEU A 15 13.73 6.13 -6.97
CA LEU A 15 13.02 5.13 -6.17
C LEU A 15 11.96 5.73 -5.23
N ARG A 16 12.17 6.99 -4.80
CA ARG A 16 11.28 7.69 -3.87
C ARG A 16 9.97 8.14 -4.52
N ARG A 17 9.96 8.41 -5.83
CA ARG A 17 8.77 8.93 -6.54
C ARG A 17 7.86 7.82 -7.07
N SER A 18 8.41 6.70 -7.55
CA SER A 18 7.62 5.61 -8.14
C SER A 18 6.77 4.85 -7.12
N THR A 19 7.27 4.68 -5.89
CA THR A 19 6.65 3.80 -4.91
C THR A 19 5.37 4.41 -4.31
N LEU A 20 5.37 5.73 -4.03
CA LEU A 20 4.17 6.41 -3.50
C LEU A 20 3.08 6.58 -4.57
N GLN A 21 3.47 6.87 -5.82
CA GLN A 21 2.52 6.91 -6.94
C GLN A 21 1.91 5.52 -7.23
N SER A 22 2.65 4.45 -6.96
CA SER A 22 2.14 3.08 -7.15
C SER A 22 1.11 2.65 -6.10
N VAL A 23 1.19 3.17 -4.87
CA VAL A 23 0.24 2.84 -3.80
C VAL A 23 -1.04 3.66 -3.95
N LEU A 24 -0.94 4.92 -4.39
CA LEU A 24 -2.08 5.79 -4.65
C LEU A 24 -2.38 5.83 -6.15
N ARG A 25 -2.95 4.75 -6.71
CA ARG A 25 -3.54 4.82 -8.07
C ARG A 25 -4.72 5.80 -8.00
N ASN A 26 -4.48 7.07 -8.34
CA ASN A 26 -5.49 8.14 -8.45
C ASN A 26 -5.91 8.79 -7.12
N GLY A 27 -5.11 8.65 -6.05
CA GLY A 27 -5.45 9.23 -4.74
C GLY A 27 -6.57 8.48 -4.01
N SER A 28 -7.02 7.34 -4.52
CA SER A 28 -7.93 6.44 -3.81
C SER A 28 -7.15 5.50 -2.89
N VAL A 29 -7.82 5.13 -1.80
CA VAL A 29 -7.35 4.07 -0.90
C VAL A 29 -7.35 2.75 -1.68
N PRO A 30 -6.28 1.95 -1.63
CA PRO A 30 -6.26 0.65 -2.29
C PRO A 30 -7.38 -0.26 -1.81
N GLU A 31 -7.99 -1.03 -2.71
CA GLU A 31 -9.11 -1.94 -2.37
C GLU A 31 -8.74 -3.00 -1.35
N TRP A 32 -7.46 -3.35 -1.22
CA TRP A 32 -6.98 -4.27 -0.20
C TRP A 32 -6.82 -3.62 1.18
N PHE A 33 -6.99 -2.31 1.34
CA PHE A 33 -6.92 -1.62 2.63
C PHE A 33 -8.32 -1.29 3.15
N HIS A 34 -8.67 -1.84 4.31
CA HIS A 34 -10.02 -1.72 4.87
C HIS A 34 -10.11 -0.86 6.14
N GLY A 35 -9.00 -0.26 6.60
CA GLY A 35 -9.00 0.56 7.81
C GLY A 35 -9.27 -0.26 9.08
N ILE A 36 -10.01 0.31 10.04
CA ILE A 36 -10.32 -0.33 11.33
C ILE A 36 -11.50 -1.29 11.12
N ILE A 37 -11.20 -2.59 11.02
CA ILE A 37 -12.20 -3.66 10.98
C ILE A 37 -11.81 -4.78 11.94
N THR A 38 -12.83 -5.46 12.48
CA THR A 38 -12.64 -6.60 13.37
C THR A 38 -12.07 -7.81 12.61
N ARG A 39 -11.46 -8.76 13.34
CA ARG A 39 -11.01 -10.04 12.76
C ARG A 39 -12.17 -10.79 12.08
N LYS A 40 -13.33 -10.84 12.73
CA LYS A 40 -14.53 -11.53 12.21
C LYS A 40 -15.00 -10.93 10.88
N THR A 41 -15.06 -9.60 10.79
CA THR A 41 -15.42 -8.90 9.54
C THR A 41 -14.42 -9.21 8.42
N ALA A 42 -13.12 -9.25 8.74
CA ALA A 42 -12.10 -9.61 7.76
C ALA A 42 -12.24 -11.06 7.25
N GLU A 43 -12.57 -12.01 8.14
CA GLU A 43 -12.82 -13.41 7.79
C GLU A 43 -14.07 -13.53 6.89
N GLU A 44 -15.17 -12.83 7.22
CA GLU A 44 -16.39 -12.81 6.42
C GLU A 44 -16.15 -12.26 5.00
N LEU A 45 -15.39 -11.17 4.87
CA LEU A 45 -15.03 -10.59 3.58
C LEU A 45 -14.16 -11.52 2.73
N LEU A 46 -13.28 -12.31 3.35
CA LEU A 46 -12.40 -13.24 2.67
C LEU A 46 -13.08 -14.58 2.35
N MET A 47 -14.08 -15.01 3.14
CA MET A 47 -14.80 -16.27 2.91
C MET A 47 -15.49 -16.32 1.55
N VAL A 48 -15.98 -15.17 1.06
CA VAL A 48 -16.62 -15.06 -0.26
C VAL A 48 -15.64 -14.92 -1.42
N LYS A 49 -14.33 -14.83 -1.14
CA LYS A 49 -13.28 -14.64 -2.15
C LYS A 49 -12.52 -15.94 -2.43
N PRO A 50 -11.98 -16.12 -3.65
CA PRO A 50 -11.14 -17.29 -3.94
C PRO A 50 -9.84 -17.27 -3.12
N PRO A 51 -9.16 -18.43 -2.97
CA PRO A 51 -7.87 -18.48 -2.29
C PRO A 51 -6.85 -17.54 -2.93
N GLY A 52 -5.97 -16.95 -2.13
CA GLY A 52 -5.00 -15.96 -2.61
C GLY A 52 -5.40 -14.51 -2.36
N TYR A 53 -6.64 -14.26 -1.97
CA TYR A 53 -7.11 -12.92 -1.60
C TYR A 53 -6.62 -12.54 -0.20
N PHE A 54 -6.28 -11.26 -0.06
CA PHE A 54 -5.86 -10.67 1.21
C PHE A 54 -6.45 -9.27 1.39
N LEU A 55 -6.45 -8.84 2.64
CA LEU A 55 -6.71 -7.46 3.01
C LEU A 55 -5.84 -7.03 4.20
N VAL A 56 -5.58 -5.74 4.30
CA VAL A 56 -4.87 -5.10 5.40
C VAL A 56 -5.89 -4.33 6.24
N ARG A 57 -5.88 -4.59 7.55
CA ARG A 57 -6.71 -3.90 8.55
C ARG A 57 -5.86 -3.27 9.64
N VAL A 58 -6.39 -2.27 10.31
CA VAL A 58 -5.78 -1.67 11.50
C VAL A 58 -6.13 -2.55 12.71
N SER A 59 -5.13 -2.87 13.52
CA SER A 59 -5.37 -3.61 14.76
C SER A 59 -5.90 -2.66 15.83
N GLU A 60 -7.05 -2.98 16.41
CA GLU A 60 -7.59 -2.24 17.57
C GLU A 60 -6.83 -2.56 18.86
N SER A 61 -6.20 -3.74 18.94
CA SER A 61 -5.53 -4.23 20.16
C SER A 61 -4.03 -3.95 20.22
N ARG A 62 -3.40 -3.64 19.09
CA ARG A 62 -1.97 -3.33 19.00
C ARG A 62 -1.75 -2.19 18.03
N VAL A 63 -0.82 -1.30 18.32
CA VAL A 63 -0.43 -0.24 17.38
C VAL A 63 0.19 -0.89 16.13
N GLY A 64 -0.53 -0.85 15.01
CA GLY A 64 -0.05 -1.36 13.73
C GLY A 64 -1.14 -1.92 12.82
N TYR A 65 -0.69 -2.57 11.75
CA TYR A 65 -1.54 -3.19 10.75
C TYR A 65 -1.51 -4.72 10.88
N THR A 66 -2.59 -5.36 10.50
CA THR A 66 -2.70 -6.82 10.39
C THR A 66 -3.09 -7.20 8.98
N LEU A 67 -2.38 -8.16 8.40
CA LEU A 67 -2.71 -8.79 7.14
C LEU A 67 -3.64 -9.98 7.42
N SER A 68 -4.81 -9.99 6.80
CA SER A 68 -5.73 -11.12 6.78
C SER A 68 -5.68 -11.74 5.37
N TYR A 69 -5.61 -13.06 5.30
CA TYR A 69 -5.46 -13.83 4.06
C TYR A 69 -6.34 -15.09 4.11
N ARG A 70 -6.78 -15.59 2.95
CA ARG A 70 -7.46 -16.87 2.79
C ARG A 70 -6.63 -17.87 2.00
#